data_AF-A0A2K3IZ80-F1
#
_entry.id   AF-A0A2K3IZ80-F1
#
_cell.length_a   1.000
_cell.length_b   1.000
_cell.length_c   1.000
_cell.angle_alpha   90.00
_cell.angle_beta   90.00
_cell.angle_gamma   90.00
#
_symmetry.space_group_name_H-M   'P 1'
#
loop_
_entity.id
_entity.type
_entity.pdbx_description
1 polymer ?
#
loop_
_entity_poly.entity_id
_entity_poly.type
_entity_poly.pdbx_seq_one_letter_code
_entity_poly.pdbx_strand_id
1 'polypeptide(L)'
;DPQNDEIFYFFDWGDGTDSGWVGPFDSGVTVEASHKWTEKGSYSIIVKAKDTEGHESEWSEPLSVSMPKTKIINYFSIRFNRLFTLLDKLISIL
;
A
#
# COMPACT_ATOMS: atom_id res chain seq x y z
N ASP A 1 0.78 -27.50 12.65
CA ASP A 1 0.43 -27.51 14.07
C ASP A 1 -1.03 -27.12 14.18
N PRO A 2 -1.91 -27.83 14.93
CA PRO A 2 -3.35 -27.71 14.83
C PRO A 2 -3.92 -26.66 15.80
N GLN A 3 -3.24 -25.53 15.95
CA GLN A 3 -3.90 -24.33 16.44
C GLN A 3 -4.24 -23.52 15.19
N ASN A 4 -5.55 -23.34 14.95
CA ASN A 4 -6.08 -22.47 13.91
C ASN A 4 -5.80 -21.02 14.29
N ASP A 5 -4.52 -20.70 14.51
CA ASP A 5 -4.07 -19.43 15.01
C ASP A 5 -4.24 -18.44 13.88
N GLU A 6 -5.19 -17.55 14.11
CA GLU A 6 -5.41 -16.37 13.30
C GLU A 6 -4.18 -15.47 13.40
N ILE A 7 -3.50 -15.29 12.27
CA ILE A 7 -2.28 -14.49 12.18
C ILE A 7 -2.60 -13.17 11.47
N PHE A 8 -2.04 -12.10 11.98
CA PHE A 8 -2.02 -10.80 11.31
C PHE A 8 -0.63 -10.52 10.77
N TYR A 9 -0.56 -9.85 9.62
CA TYR A 9 0.70 -9.43 9.00
C TYR A 9 0.80 -7.91 8.94
N PHE A 10 2.02 -7.41 9.03
CA PHE A 10 2.33 -5.99 8.86
C PHE A 10 3.46 -5.84 7.86
N PHE A 11 3.21 -5.08 6.79
CA PHE A 11 4.17 -4.83 5.73
C PHE A 11 4.66 -3.39 5.83
N ASP A 12 5.97 -3.21 5.99
CA ASP A 12 6.65 -1.92 5.80
C ASP A 12 7.17 -1.86 4.37
N TRP A 13 6.78 -0.81 3.64
CA TRP A 13 7.10 -0.65 2.23
C TRP A 13 8.44 0.05 1.97
N GLY A 14 9.15 0.47 3.02
CA GLY A 14 10.45 1.10 2.94
C GLY A 14 10.44 2.56 2.46
N ASP A 15 9.26 3.17 2.31
CA ASP A 15 9.06 4.57 1.91
C ASP A 15 8.43 5.43 3.02
N GLY A 16 8.37 4.89 4.24
CA GLY A 16 7.72 5.52 5.40
C GLY A 16 6.21 5.27 5.45
N THR A 17 5.66 4.43 4.56
CA THR A 17 4.28 3.95 4.63
C THR A 17 4.24 2.44 4.91
N ASP A 18 3.10 1.99 5.41
CA ASP A 18 2.87 0.59 5.78
C ASP A 18 1.43 0.15 5.46
N SER A 19 1.18 -1.16 5.56
CA SER A 19 -0.15 -1.74 5.35
C SER A 19 -1.11 -1.60 6.54
N GLY A 20 -0.63 -1.20 7.71
CA GLY A 20 -1.23 -1.55 8.98
C GLY A 20 -1.22 -3.07 9.22
N TRP A 21 -1.86 -3.51 10.31
CA TRP A 21 -2.09 -4.94 10.53
C TRP A 21 -3.22 -5.44 9.63
N VAL A 22 -2.89 -6.35 8.73
CA VAL A 22 -3.85 -7.01 7.84
C VAL A 22 -4.13 -8.43 8.33
N GLY A 23 -5.40 -8.84 8.32
CA GLY A 23 -5.86 -10.13 8.84
C GLY A 23 -7.18 -10.03 9.59
N PRO A 24 -7.57 -11.07 10.34
CA PRO A 24 -6.80 -12.30 10.55
C PRO A 24 -6.77 -13.24 9.33
N PHE A 25 -5.77 -14.11 9.30
CA PHE A 25 -5.64 -15.19 8.32
C PHE A 25 -5.37 -16.52 9.02
N ASP A 26 -5.89 -17.62 8.46
CA ASP A 26 -5.55 -18.95 8.95
C ASP A 26 -4.05 -19.24 8.78
N SER A 27 -3.43 -19.90 9.76
CA SER A 27 -2.02 -20.26 9.67
C SER A 27 -1.72 -21.13 8.43
N GLY A 28 -0.64 -20.79 7.72
CA GLY A 28 -0.18 -21.52 6.54
C GLY A 28 -0.82 -21.09 5.21
N VAL A 29 -1.75 -20.13 5.21
CA VAL A 29 -2.26 -19.55 3.96
C VAL A 29 -1.29 -18.52 3.39
N THR A 30 -1.25 -18.41 2.06
CA THR A 30 -0.51 -17.32 1.40
C THR A 30 -1.31 -16.03 1.50
N VAL A 31 -0.67 -14.98 2.00
CA VAL A 31 -1.24 -13.64 2.16
C VAL A 31 -0.56 -12.68 1.19
N GLU A 32 -1.34 -11.80 0.57
CA GLU A 32 -0.86 -10.79 -0.35
C GLU A 32 -1.26 -9.39 0.11
N ALA A 33 -0.34 -8.43 -0.02
CA ALA A 33 -0.60 -7.01 0.16
C ALA A 33 0.04 -6.25 -1.02
N SER A 34 -0.58 -5.14 -1.42
CA SER A 34 -0.17 -4.39 -2.61
C SER A 34 0.15 -2.93 -2.26
N HIS A 35 1.25 -2.43 -2.81
CA HIS A 35 1.69 -1.04 -2.64
C HIS A 35 2.16 -0.42 -3.97
N LYS A 36 2.22 0.91 -4.00
CA LYS A 36 2.66 1.69 -5.16
C LYS A 36 3.58 2.82 -4.73
N TRP A 37 4.84 2.75 -5.16
CA TRP A 37 5.77 3.87 -5.07
C TRP A 37 5.57 4.83 -6.24
N THR A 38 5.42 6.11 -5.93
CA THR A 38 5.34 7.18 -6.95
C THR A 38 6.70 7.76 -7.28
N GLU A 39 7.67 7.63 -6.38
CA GLU A 39 9.01 8.18 -6.51
C GLU A 39 10.00 7.15 -7.04
N LYS A 40 11.08 7.63 -7.65
CA LYS A 40 12.19 6.77 -8.03
C LYS A 40 12.99 6.44 -6.78
N GLY A 41 13.45 5.20 -6.64
CA GLY A 41 14.19 4.79 -5.46
C GLY A 41 14.44 3.29 -5.40
N SER A 42 15.16 2.88 -4.36
CA SER A 42 15.25 1.49 -3.95
C SER A 42 14.64 1.38 -2.56
N TYR A 43 13.75 0.43 -2.38
CA TYR A 43 12.95 0.25 -1.17
C TYR A 43 13.20 -1.14 -0.60
N SER A 44 13.34 -1.23 0.71
CA SER A 44 13.50 -2.50 1.43
C SER A 44 12.18 -2.85 2.07
N ILE A 45 11.50 -3.85 1.52
CA ILE A 45 10.22 -4.33 2.03
C ILE A 45 10.51 -5.37 3.11
N ILE A 46 9.92 -5.19 4.29
CA ILE A 46 9.99 -6.15 5.39
C ILE A 46 8.59 -6.46 5.90
N VAL A 47 8.41 -7.67 6.41
CA VAL A 47 7.13 -8.13 6.96
C VAL A 47 7.36 -8.74 8.34
N LYS A 48 6.41 -8.55 9.25
CA LYS A 48 6.32 -9.30 10.50
C LYS A 48 4.90 -9.81 10.72
N ALA A 49 4.76 -10.79 11.60
CA ALA A 49 3.49 -11.38 11.97
C ALA A 49 3.17 -11.09 13.44
N LYS A 50 1.90 -11.21 13.81
CA LYS A 50 1.49 -11.35 15.21
C LYS A 50 0.33 -12.32 15.36
N ASP A 51 0.23 -12.92 16.53
CA ASP A 51 -0.92 -13.75 16.92
C ASP A 51 -2.10 -12.90 17.43
N THR A 52 -3.19 -13.57 17.81
CA THR A 52 -4.40 -12.94 18.40
C THR A 52 -4.18 -12.39 19.80
N GLU A 53 -3.17 -12.87 20.51
CA GLU A 53 -2.76 -12.38 21.83
C GLU A 53 -1.88 -11.12 21.72
N GLY A 54 -1.42 -10.80 20.51
CA GLY A 54 -0.62 -9.61 20.20
C GLY A 54 0.89 -9.82 20.29
N HIS A 55 1.37 -11.06 20.40
CA HIS A 55 2.80 -11.36 20.35
C HIS A 55 3.30 -11.22 18.91
N GLU A 56 4.30 -10.36 18.72
CA GLU A 56 4.87 -10.08 17.40
C GLU A 56 6.11 -10.94 17.14
N SER A 57 6.30 -11.33 15.88
CA SER A 57 7.54 -11.92 15.41
C SER A 57 8.62 -10.85 15.19
N GLU A 58 9.86 -11.30 15.05
CA GLU A 58 10.89 -10.47 14.41
C GLU A 58 10.50 -10.13 12.96
N TRP A 59 11.10 -9.06 12.44
CA TRP A 59 10.98 -8.71 11.02
C TRP A 59 11.66 -9.75 10.13
N SER A 60 11.12 -9.92 8.93
CA SER A 60 11.75 -10.73 7.89
C SER A 60 13.08 -10.13 7.42
N GLU A 61 13.85 -10.94 6.69
CA GLU A 61 14.91 -10.41 5.85
C GLU A 61 14.33 -9.41 4.82
N PRO A 62 15.06 -8.33 4.49
CA PRO A 62 14.57 -7.30 3.59
C PRO A 62 14.56 -7.76 2.14
N LEU A 63 13.43 -7.57 1.47
CA LEU A 63 13.31 -7.70 0.02
C LEU A 63 13.56 -6.35 -0.65
N SER A 64 14.66 -6.22 -1.39
CA SER A 64 14.99 -4.99 -2.10
C SER A 64 14.25 -4.89 -3.44
N VAL A 65 13.50 -3.80 -3.62
CA VAL A 65 12.74 -3.48 -4.84
C VAL A 65 13.19 -2.14 -5.39
N SER A 66 13.48 -2.07 -6.70
CA SER A 66 13.94 -0.85 -7.36
C SER A 66 12.86 -0.26 -8.28
N MET A 67 12.60 1.03 -8.11
CA MET A 67 11.77 1.87 -8.98
C MET A 67 12.66 2.85 -9.73
N PRO A 68 13.22 2.49 -10.90
CA PRO A 68 14.20 3.31 -11.60
C PRO A 68 13.58 4.51 -12.32
N LYS A 69 12.25 4.58 -12.45
CA LYS A 69 11.53 5.61 -13.19
C LYS A 69 10.34 6.10 -12.38
N THR A 70 10.13 7.42 -12.38
CA THR A 70 8.94 8.05 -11.83
C THR A 70 7.79 7.90 -12.81
N LYS A 71 6.63 7.45 -12.33
CA LYS A 71 5.40 7.48 -13.12
C LYS A 71 4.83 8.90 -13.08
N ILE A 72 5.09 9.70 -14.10
CA ILE A 72 4.41 11.00 -14.27
C ILE A 72 2.97 10.71 -14.69
N ILE A 73 2.06 10.64 -13.71
CA ILE A 73 0.62 10.68 -14.00
C ILE A 73 0.32 12.16 -14.30
N ASN A 74 -0.05 12.47 -15.55
CA ASN A 74 -0.32 13.85 -15.96
C ASN A 74 -1.61 14.38 -15.29
N TYR A 75 -1.53 14.79 -14.02
CA TYR A 75 -2.65 15.34 -13.25
C TYR A 75 -3.22 16.62 -13.87
N PHE A 76 -2.47 17.30 -14.75
CA PHE A 76 -2.95 18.42 -15.56
C PHE A 76 -4.18 18.03 -16.40
N SER A 77 -4.20 16.84 -17.01
CA SER A 77 -5.31 16.40 -17.86
C SER A 77 -6.57 15.99 -17.07
N ILE A 78 -6.41 15.52 -15.83
CA ILE A 78 -7.55 15.07 -15.01
C ILE A 78 -8.23 16.25 -14.29
N ARG A 79 -7.46 17.25 -13.84
CA ARG A 79 -8.03 18.45 -13.21
C ARG A 79 -8.63 19.45 -14.21
N PHE A 80 -8.11 19.54 -15.45
CA PHE A 80 -8.71 20.41 -16.46
C PHE A 80 -10.14 19.98 -16.83
N ASN A 81 -10.39 18.68 -17.01
CA ASN A 81 -11.72 18.21 -17.43
C ASN A 81 -12.82 18.39 -16.35
N ARG A 82 -12.45 18.43 -15.05
CA ARG A 82 -13.41 18.68 -13.95
C ARG A 82 -13.65 20.16 -13.65
N LEU A 83 -12.67 21.03 -13.89
CA LEU A 83 -12.87 22.48 -13.76
C LEU A 83 -13.58 23.07 -14.99
N PHE A 84 -13.31 22.56 -16.19
CA PHE A 84 -13.97 23.00 -17.42
C PHE A 84 -15.49 22.76 -17.35
N THR A 85 -15.91 21.59 -16.87
CA THR A 85 -17.33 21.24 -16.70
C THR A 85 -18.09 22.09 -15.67
N LEU A 86 -17.40 22.65 -14.67
CA LEU A 86 -18.00 23.58 -13.69
C LEU A 86 -18.09 25.00 -14.24
N LEU A 87 -17.11 25.43 -15.05
CA LEU A 87 -17.11 26.75 -15.68
C LEU A 87 -18.22 26.87 -16.73
N ASP A 88 -18.41 25.84 -17.56
CA ASP A 88 -19.49 25.78 -18.56
C ASP A 88 -20.89 25.82 -17.90
N LYS A 89 -21.03 25.20 -16.72
CA LYS A 89 -22.26 25.28 -15.93
C LYS A 89 -22.51 26.67 -15.33
N LEU A 90 -21.46 27.41 -14.98
CA LEU A 90 -21.60 28.76 -14.43
C LEU A 90 -21.97 29.78 -15.52
N ILE A 91 -21.38 29.63 -16.71
CA ILE A 91 -21.64 30.49 -17.88
C ILE A 91 -23.04 30.26 -18.45
N SER A 92 -23.60 29.05 -18.35
CA SER A 92 -24.96 28.75 -18.83
C SER A 92 -26.09 29.21 -17.89
N ILE A 93 -25.76 29.75 -16.72
CA ILE A 93 -26.72 30.32 -15.74
C ILE A 93 -26.71 31.87 -15.79
N LEU A 94 -25.76 32.46 -16.53
CA LEU A 94 -25.65 33.89 -16.84
C LEU A 94 -26.25 34.18 -18.22
#